data_AF-A0A537TGT8-F1
#
_entry.id   AF-A0A537TGT8-F1
#
_cell.length_a   1.000
_cell.length_b   1.000
_cell.length_c   1.000
_cell.angle_alpha   90.00
_cell.angle_beta   90.00
_cell.angle_gamma   90.00
#
_symmetry.space_group_name_H-M   'P 1'
#
loop_
_entity.id
_entity.type
_entity.pdbx_description
1 polymer ?
#
loop_
_entity_poly.entity_id
_entity_poly.type
_entity_poly.pdbx_seq_one_letter_code
_entity_poly.pdbx_strand_id
1 'polypeptide(L)'
;YIEASRDLGAHGGRTLRTVVLPLALPGIVAGSIFTFALTMGDYITPTLVGGASAQFIGNVVFTSVGIANNVPFAAAFATVPVVIMAVYLLVAKRLGAFEAL
;
A
#
# COMPACT_ATOMS: atom_id res chain seq x y z
N TYR A 1 26.87 -2.06 11.48
CA TYR A 1 26.45 -1.17 10.36
C TYR A 1 26.55 0.30 10.70
N ILE A 2 25.89 0.77 11.77
CA ILE A 2 25.94 2.20 12.14
C ILE A 2 27.31 2.61 12.70
N GLU A 3 27.89 1.83 13.61
CA GLU A 3 29.25 2.05 14.13
C GLU A 3 30.31 2.00 13.01
N ALA A 4 30.29 0.94 12.19
CA ALA A 4 31.17 0.84 11.02
C ALA A 4 31.03 2.01 10.02
N SER A 5 29.82 2.59 9.85
CA SER A 5 29.65 3.77 9.00
C SER A 5 30.26 5.04 9.61
N ARG A 6 30.24 5.14 10.95
CA ARG A 6 30.88 6.22 11.70
C ARG A 6 32.40 6.09 11.67
N ASP A 7 32.92 4.86 11.74
CA ASP A 7 34.36 4.58 11.62
C ASP A 7 34.91 4.99 10.24
N LEU A 8 34.07 4.95 9.19
CA LEU A 8 34.38 5.44 7.84
C LEU A 8 34.14 6.95 7.65
N GLY A 9 33.82 7.70 8.71
CA GLY A 9 33.61 9.15 8.68
C GLY A 9 32.24 9.61 8.16
N ALA A 10 31.27 8.70 7.99
CA ALA A 10 29.94 9.07 7.52
C ALA A 10 29.14 9.84 8.59
N HIS A 11 28.57 10.98 8.22
CA HIS A 11 27.60 11.72 9.04
C HIS A 11 26.24 11.02 9.07
N GLY A 12 25.44 11.25 10.12
CA GLY A 12 24.18 10.53 10.37
C GLY A 12 23.20 10.48 9.19
N GLY A 13 23.07 11.57 8.42
CA GLY A 13 22.24 11.58 7.21
C GLY A 13 22.76 10.68 6.09
N ARG A 14 24.09 10.51 5.96
CA ARG A 14 24.71 9.62 4.99
C ARG A 14 24.58 8.16 5.41
N THR A 15 24.71 7.85 6.70
CA THR A 15 24.42 6.52 7.25
C THR A 15 22.95 6.15 7.02
N LEU A 16 22.02 7.08 7.24
CA LEU A 16 20.59 6.82 7.04
C LEU A 16 20.29 6.47 5.58
N ARG A 17 20.76 7.25 4.60
CA ARG A 17 20.48 7.00 3.18
C ARG A 17 21.23 5.81 2.60
N THR A 18 22.47 5.57 3.03
CA THR A 18 23.37 4.60 2.37
C THR A 18 23.33 3.22 3.03
N VAL A 19 22.90 3.14 4.30
CA VAL A 19 22.93 1.90 5.09
C VAL A 19 21.54 1.54 5.59
N VAL A 20 20.88 2.45 6.31
CA VAL A 20 19.58 2.15 6.94
C VAL A 20 18.47 2.05 5.91
N LEU A 21 18.37 3.01 5.00
CA LEU A 21 17.32 3.06 3.97
C LEU A 21 17.31 1.79 3.11
N PRO A 22 18.41 1.35 2.48
CA PRO A 22 18.39 0.12 1.67
C PRO A 22 18.11 -1.14 2.48
N LEU A 23 18.56 -1.24 3.74
CA LEU A 23 18.19 -2.36 4.61
C LEU A 23 16.71 -2.35 5.01
N ALA A 24 16.12 -1.15 5.18
CA ALA A 24 14.73 -0.99 5.57
C ALA A 24 13.76 -1.06 4.37
N LEU A 25 14.23 -0.84 3.13
CA LEU A 25 13.43 -0.92 1.90
C LEU A 25 12.54 -2.16 1.82
N PRO A 26 13.02 -3.40 2.01
CA PRO A 26 12.17 -4.59 1.97
C PRO A 26 11.01 -4.51 3.00
N GLY A 27 11.30 -4.03 4.21
CA GLY A 27 10.29 -3.84 5.25
C GLY A 27 9.29 -2.71 4.94
N ILE A 28 9.75 -1.60 4.36
CA ILE A 28 8.89 -0.49 3.93
C ILE A 28 7.95 -0.94 2.81
N VAL A 29 8.47 -1.70 1.85
CA VAL A 29 7.67 -2.27 0.76
C VAL A 29 6.59 -3.20 1.33
N ALA A 30 6.96 -4.12 2.23
CA ALA A 30 6.00 -5.00 2.90
C ALA A 30 4.93 -4.21 3.69
N GLY A 31 5.34 -3.21 4.49
CA GLY A 31 4.41 -2.37 5.25
C GLY A 31 3.46 -1.59 4.34
N SER A 32 3.96 -1.03 3.25
CA SER A 32 3.15 -0.26 2.29
C SER A 32 2.08 -1.11 1.61
N ILE A 33 2.36 -2.39 1.33
CA ILE A 33 1.39 -3.35 0.78
C ILE A 33 0.19 -3.50 1.72
N PHE A 34 0.46 -3.70 3.02
CA PHE A 34 -0.60 -3.84 4.01
C PHE A 34 -1.41 -2.56 4.18
N THR A 35 -0.74 -1.40 4.27
CA THR A 35 -1.42 -0.12 4.40
C THR A 35 -2.31 0.14 3.18
N PHE A 36 -1.81 -0.09 1.96
CA PHE A 36 -2.58 0.13 0.73
C PHE A 36 -3.78 -0.82 0.62
N ALA A 37 -3.60 -2.10 0.96
CA ALA A 37 -4.69 -3.07 0.96
C ALA A 37 -5.81 -2.67 1.94
N LEU A 38 -5.45 -2.20 3.14
CA LEU A 38 -6.41 -1.77 4.14
C LEU A 38 -7.15 -0.48 3.74
N THR A 39 -6.42 0.54 3.25
CA THR A 39 -7.04 1.82 2.87
C THR A 39 -7.95 1.68 1.67
N MET A 40 -7.61 0.82 0.72
CA MET A 40 -8.39 0.60 -0.50
C MET A 40 -9.68 -0.19 -0.24
N GLY A 41 -9.71 -1.02 0.80
CA GLY A 41 -10.91 -1.73 1.27
C GLY A 41 -11.78 -0.92 2.24
N ASP A 42 -11.31 0.24 2.70
CA ASP A 42 -12.04 1.04 3.68
C ASP A 42 -13.20 1.79 3.01
N TYR A 43 -14.41 1.47 3.47
CA TYR A 43 -15.63 2.16 3.08
C TYR A 43 -16.29 2.88 4.27
N ILE A 44 -15.89 2.60 5.50
CA ILE A 44 -16.54 3.15 6.69
C ILE A 44 -16.04 4.57 6.94
N THR A 45 -14.72 4.75 6.99
CA THR A 45 -14.10 6.06 7.21
C THR A 45 -14.55 7.11 6.19
N PRO A 46 -14.52 6.85 4.86
CA PRO A 46 -14.98 7.84 3.89
C PRO A 46 -16.47 8.16 4.01
N THR A 47 -17.32 7.17 4.36
CA THR A 47 -18.75 7.41 4.55
C THR A 47 -19.01 8.32 5.76
N LEU A 48 -18.27 8.11 6.86
CA LEU A 48 -18.46 8.86 8.10
C LEU A 48 -17.83 10.26 8.06
N VAL A 49 -16.64 10.39 7.48
CA VAL A 49 -15.86 11.64 7.52
C VAL A 49 -16.08 12.50 6.27
N GLY A 50 -16.24 11.87 5.11
CA GLY A 50 -16.36 12.56 3.83
C GLY A 50 -17.77 13.05 3.49
N GLY A 51 -18.78 12.59 4.22
CA GLY A 51 -20.19 12.93 3.98
C GLY A 51 -20.74 12.36 2.67
N ALA A 52 -21.93 12.80 2.27
CA ALA A 52 -22.67 12.26 1.11
C ALA A 52 -21.96 12.46 -0.25
N SER A 53 -20.97 13.35 -0.31
CA SER A 53 -20.25 13.70 -1.54
C SER A 53 -18.97 12.89 -1.75
N ALA A 54 -18.50 12.17 -0.72
CA ALA A 54 -17.25 11.43 -0.76
C ALA A 54 -17.47 10.02 -1.30
N GLN A 55 -17.44 9.87 -2.62
CA GLN A 55 -17.63 8.58 -3.26
C GLN A 55 -16.28 7.88 -3.47
N PHE A 56 -15.98 6.90 -2.62
CA PHE A 56 -14.81 6.02 -2.77
C PHE A 56 -15.22 4.65 -3.33
N ILE A 57 -14.25 3.92 -3.89
CA ILE A 57 -14.46 2.59 -4.49
C ILE A 57 -15.19 1.67 -3.51
N GLY A 58 -14.78 1.65 -2.23
CA GLY A 58 -15.43 0.85 -1.19
C GLY A 58 -16.92 1.19 -1.00
N ASN A 59 -17.30 2.47 -1.09
CA ASN A 59 -18.70 2.90 -0.94
C ASN A 59 -19.55 2.51 -2.15
N VAL A 60 -18.98 2.62 -3.35
CA VAL A 60 -19.66 2.21 -4.60
C VAL A 60 -19.93 0.72 -4.60
N VAL A 61 -18.95 -0.10 -4.18
CA VAL A 61 -19.13 -1.55 -4.07
C VAL A 61 -20.20 -1.88 -3.04
N PHE A 62 -20.15 -1.29 -1.85
CA PHE A 62 -21.13 -1.52 -0.79
C PHE A 62 -22.57 -1.17 -1.20
N THR A 63 -22.77 0.00 -1.80
CA THR A 63 -24.09 0.46 -2.27
C THR A 63 -24.61 -0.36 -3.45
N SER A 64 -23.72 -0.82 -4.34
CA SER A 64 -24.09 -1.66 -5.50
C SER A 64 -24.54 -3.05 -5.08
N VAL A 65 -23.94 -3.64 -4.04
CA VAL A 65 -24.38 -4.92 -3.48
C VAL A 65 -25.65 -4.75 -2.65
N GLY A 66 -25.68 -3.77 -1.74
CA GLY A 66 -26.74 -3.64 -0.74
C GLY A 66 -28.04 -3.01 -1.26
N ILE A 67 -27.94 -1.90 -2.02
CA ILE A 67 -29.11 -1.10 -2.43
C ILE A 67 -29.55 -1.49 -3.85
N ALA A 68 -28.60 -1.60 -4.78
CA ALA A 68 -28.91 -1.89 -6.17
C ALA A 68 -29.04 -3.40 -6.48
N ASN A 69 -28.66 -4.30 -5.55
CA ASN A 69 -28.57 -5.76 -5.77
C ASN A 69 -27.79 -6.14 -7.05
N ASN A 70 -26.88 -5.27 -7.51
CA ASN A 70 -26.11 -5.44 -8.73
C ASN A 70 -24.72 -6.01 -8.38
N VAL A 71 -24.73 -7.27 -7.98
CA VAL A 71 -23.52 -8.03 -7.63
C VAL A 71 -22.50 -8.08 -8.79
N PRO A 72 -22.89 -8.25 -10.07
CA PRO A 72 -21.93 -8.22 -11.18
C PRO A 72 -21.17 -6.89 -11.30
N PHE A 73 -21.86 -5.77 -11.14
CA PHE A 73 -21.23 -4.45 -11.18
C PHE A 73 -20.31 -4.22 -9.98
N ALA A 74 -20.74 -4.61 -8.78
CA ALA A 74 -19.89 -4.56 -7.59
C ALA A 74 -18.61 -5.40 -7.76
N ALA A 75 -18.73 -6.60 -8.34
CA ALA A 75 -17.59 -7.46 -8.62
C ALA A 75 -16.61 -6.81 -9.60
N ALA A 76 -17.10 -6.19 -10.69
CA ALA A 76 -16.26 -5.46 -11.63
C ALA A 76 -15.46 -4.35 -10.93
N PHE A 77 -16.11 -3.55 -10.08
CA PHE A 77 -15.42 -2.51 -9.30
C PHE A 77 -14.43 -3.06 -8.29
N ALA A 78 -14.73 -4.21 -7.66
CA ALA A 78 -13.82 -4.88 -6.75
C ALA A 78 -12.59 -5.50 -7.45
N THR A 79 -12.63 -5.75 -8.77
CA THR A 79 -11.45 -6.21 -9.50
C THR A 79 -10.37 -5.14 -9.67
N VAL A 80 -10.76 -3.86 -9.76
CA VAL A 80 -9.82 -2.73 -9.91
C VAL A 80 -8.77 -2.69 -8.80
N PRO A 81 -9.15 -2.67 -7.49
CA PRO A 81 -8.18 -2.66 -6.41
C PRO A 81 -7.30 -3.93 -6.37
N VAL A 82 -7.86 -5.07 -6.73
CA VAL A 82 -7.13 -6.35 -6.84
C VAL A 82 -6.04 -6.28 -7.91
N VAL A 83 -6.36 -5.74 -9.10
CA VAL A 83 -5.38 -5.57 -10.19
C VAL A 83 -4.29 -4.58 -9.79
N ILE A 84 -4.64 -3.47 -9.14
CA ILE A 84 -3.65 -2.50 -8.64
C ILE A 84 -2.68 -3.18 -7.66
N MET A 85 -3.20 -3.97 -6.72
CA MET A 85 -2.37 -4.73 -5.78
C MET A 85 -1.50 -5.77 -6.49
N ALA A 86 -2.03 -6.48 -7.48
CA ALA A 86 -1.26 -7.42 -8.27
C ALA A 86 -0.08 -6.73 -8.99
N VAL A 87 -0.33 -5.59 -9.64
CA VAL A 87 0.72 -4.78 -10.29
C VAL A 87 1.75 -4.31 -9.26
N TYR A 88 1.31 -3.81 -8.10
CA TYR A 88 2.21 -3.35 -7.06
C TYR A 88 3.13 -4.45 -6.53
N LEU A 89 2.58 -5.64 -6.25
CA LEU A 89 3.34 -6.82 -5.85
C LEU A 89 4.32 -7.28 -6.93
N LEU A 90 3.92 -7.25 -8.20
CA LEU A 90 4.79 -7.60 -9.32
C LEU A 90 5.98 -6.63 -9.44
N VAL A 91 5.74 -5.32 -9.28
CA VAL A 91 6.79 -4.30 -9.27
C VAL A 91 7.72 -4.47 -8.08
N ALA A 92 7.17 -4.66 -6.87
CA ALA A 92 7.93 -4.94 -5.65
C ALA A 92 8.83 -6.17 -5.81
N LYS A 93 8.29 -7.25 -6.43
CA LYS A 93 9.05 -8.45 -6.78
C LYS A 93 10.17 -8.17 -7.78
N ARG A 94 9.92 -7.37 -8.82
CA ARG A 94 10.94 -7.02 -9.82
C ARG A 94 12.07 -6.14 -9.28
N LEU A 95 11.79 -5.32 -8.27
CA LEU A 95 12.80 -4.46 -7.63
C LEU A 95 13.72 -5.23 -6.67
N GLY A 96 13.60 -6.55 -6.57
CA GLY A 96 14.45 -7.37 -5.69
C GLY A 96 14.17 -7.16 -4.20
N ALA A 97 13.07 -6.47 -3.84
CA ALA A 97 12.71 -6.21 -2.44
C ALA A 97 12.45 -7.52 -1.67
N PHE A 98 12.16 -8.62 -2.36
CA PHE A 98 11.99 -9.95 -1.76
C PHE A 98 13.24 -10.84 -1.85
N GLU A 99 14.29 -10.44 -2.58
CA GLU A 99 15.58 -11.17 -2.60
C GLU A 99 16.50 -10.74 -1.44
N ALA A 100 16.20 -9.59 -0.82
CA ALA A 100 16.93 -9.06 0.33
C ALA A 100 16.43 -9.61 1.69
N LEU A 101 15.46 -10.54 1.68
CA LEU A 101 14.93 -11.27 2.84
C LEU A 101 15.47 -12.70 2.84
#